data_AF-A0A3L7TCP7-F1
#
_entry.id   AF-A0A3L7TCP7-F1
#
_cell.length_a   1.000
_cell.length_b   1.000
_cell.length_c   1.000
_cell.angle_alpha   90.00
_cell.angle_beta   90.00
_cell.angle_gamma   90.00
#
_symmetry.space_group_name_H-M   'P 1'
#
loop_
_entity.id
_entity.type
_entity.pdbx_description
1 polymer ?
#
loop_
_entity_poly.entity_id
_entity_poly.type
_entity_poly.pdbx_seq_one_letter_code
_entity_poly.pdbx_strand_id
1 'polypeptide(L)' 'QFFICLSRDGCTHLDKQYTAFGKVITGMEVVDKIAAIPVNRESGSPLGTPPKMTKVREVTTANA' A
#
# COMPACT_ATOMS: atom_id res chain seq x y z
N GLN A 1 -10.53 6.14 3.88
CA GLN A 1 -9.74 5.49 2.81
C GLN A 1 -8.27 5.71 3.12
N PHE A 2 -7.38 4.77 2.79
CA PHE A 2 -5.93 4.92 2.92
C PHE A 2 -5.24 4.29 1.69
N PHE A 3 -3.94 4.54 1.54
CA PHE A 3 -3.10 3.90 0.53
C PHE A 3 -1.74 3.55 1.14
N ILE A 4 -0.98 2.70 0.44
CA ILE A 4 0.39 2.32 0.81
C ILE A 4 1.31 2.83 -0.30
N CYS A 5 2.35 3.58 0.08
CA CYS A 5 3.39 4.00 -0.85
C CYS A 5 4.29 2.81 -1.21
N LEU A 6 4.48 2.54 -2.51
CA LEU A 6 5.33 1.43 -2.97
C LEU A 6 6.82 1.78 -3.00
N SER A 7 7.16 3.07 -3.10
CA SER A 7 8.54 3.53 -3.03
C SER A 7 8.59 4.93 -2.43
N ARG A 8 9.73 5.28 -1.80
CA ARG A 8 9.94 6.65 -1.32
C ARG A 8 10.04 7.63 -2.49
N ASP A 9 10.88 7.32 -3.47
CA ASP A 9 11.20 8.21 -4.59
C ASP A 9 9.97 8.53 -5.43
N GLY A 10 9.16 7.51 -5.74
CA GLY A 10 7.93 7.67 -6.52
C GLY A 10 6.81 8.40 -5.78
N CYS A 11 6.90 8.55 -4.46
CA CYS A 11 5.85 9.14 -3.62
C CYS A 11 6.27 10.44 -2.91
N THR A 12 7.46 10.97 -3.18
CA THR A 12 7.95 12.23 -2.55
C THR A 12 7.00 13.42 -2.79
N HIS A 13 6.33 13.46 -3.94
CA HIS A 13 5.37 14.51 -4.30
C HIS A 13 4.11 14.54 -3.40
N LEU A 14 3.88 13.50 -2.59
CA LEU A 14 2.76 13.40 -1.66
C LEU A 14 3.06 14.02 -0.29
N ASP A 15 4.32 14.39 -0.03
CA ASP A 15 4.73 15.01 1.24
C ASP A 15 3.96 16.32 1.48
N LYS A 16 3.49 16.50 2.72
CA LYS A 16 2.64 17.64 3.15
C LYS A 16 1.26 17.73 2.47
N GLN A 17 0.94 16.82 1.55
CA GLN A 17 -0.40 16.67 0.96
C GLN A 17 -1.21 15.58 1.68
N TYR A 18 -0.52 14.55 2.18
CA TYR A 18 -1.14 13.43 2.90
C TYR A 18 -0.42 13.15 4.22
N THR A 19 -1.19 12.80 5.25
CA THR A 19 -0.65 12.43 6.58
C THR A 19 -0.25 10.96 6.59
N ALA A 20 1.05 10.70 6.68
CA ALA A 20 1.57 9.37 6.99
C ALA A 20 1.35 9.06 8.48
N PHE A 21 0.49 8.09 8.78
CA PHE A 21 0.14 7.68 10.16
C PHE A 21 0.78 6.34 10.59
N GLY A 22 1.46 5.65 9.68
CA GLY A 22 2.08 4.35 9.96
C GLY A 22 2.92 3.84 8.80
N LYS A 23 3.59 2.70 9.01
CA LYS A 23 4.35 1.98 7.99
C LYS A 23 4.09 0.49 8.08
N VAL A 24 4.20 -0.21 6.95
CA VAL A 24 4.18 -1.67 6.94
C VAL A 24 5.47 -2.19 7.57
N ILE A 25 5.36 -2.96 8.64
CA ILE A 25 6.52 -3.55 9.33
C ILE A 25 6.75 -5.02 8.95
N THR A 26 5.73 -5.69 8.44
CA THR A 26 5.74 -7.08 7.99
C THR A 26 4.73 -7.25 6.85
N GLY A 27 4.99 -8.12 5.86
CA GLY A 27 4.05 -8.40 4.79
C GLY A 27 4.13 -7.47 3.58
N MET A 28 5.26 -6.77 3.37
CA MET A 28 5.47 -5.95 2.17
C MET A 28 5.42 -6.79 0.88
N GLU A 29 5.86 -8.04 0.94
CA GLU A 29 5.77 -8.99 -0.18
C GLU A 29 4.33 -9.27 -0.63
N VAL A 30 3.35 -9.10 0.26
CA VAL A 30 1.92 -9.19 -0.09
C VAL A 30 1.47 -7.92 -0.80
N VAL A 31 1.93 -6.75 -0.32
CA VAL A 31 1.67 -5.45 -0.96
C VAL A 31 2.23 -5.44 -2.38
N ASP A 32 3.46 -5.93 -2.56
CA ASP A 32 4.13 -5.99 -3.87
C ASP A 32 3.36 -6.89 -4.85
N LYS A 33 2.85 -8.04 -4.38
CA LYS A 33 2.00 -8.93 -5.19
C LYS A 33 0.70 -8.27 -5.61
N ILE A 34 0.09 -7.47 -4.74
CA ILE A 34 -1.12 -6.71 -5.07
C ILE A 34 -0.79 -5.62 -6.10
N ALA A 35 0.32 -4.91 -5.93
CA ALA A 35 0.74 -3.84 -6.84
C ALA A 35 1.13 -4.34 -8.24
N ALA A 36 1.61 -5.58 -8.34
CA ALA A 36 2.04 -6.18 -9.60
C ALA A 36 0.88 -6.68 -10.50
N ILE A 37 -0.37 -6.66 -10.02
CA ILE A 37 -1.48 -7.16 -10.83
C ILE A 37 -1.72 -6.24 -12.03
N PRO A 38 -2.10 -6.80 -13.19
CA PRO A 38 -2.44 -5.99 -14.35
C PRO A 38 -3.59 -5.02 -14.06
N VAL A 39 -3.43 -3.77 -14.50
CA VAL A 39 -4.46 -2.74 -14.41
C VAL A 39 -4.90 -2.30 -15.80
N ASN A 40 -6.17 -1.92 -15.91
CA ASN A 40 -6.67 -1.21 -17.07
C ASN A 40 -5.98 0.16 -17.15
N ARG A 41 -5.33 0.46 -18.28
CA ARG A 41 -4.52 1.67 -18.44
C ARG A 41 -5.32 2.97 -18.47
N GLU A 42 -6.60 2.92 -18.84
CA GLU A 42 -7.45 4.10 -18.95
C GLU A 42 -8.11 4.44 -17.61
N SER A 43 -8.67 3.43 -16.94
CA SER A 43 -9.41 3.60 -15.68
C SER A 43 -8.54 3.45 -14.42
N GLY A 44 -7.34 2.88 -14.54
CA GLY A 44 -6.49 2.50 -13.40
C GLY A 44 -7.04 1.34 -12.56
N SER A 45 -8.17 0.74 -12.95
CA SER A 45 -8.80 -0.34 -12.19
C SER A 45 -8.09 -1.68 -12.41
N PRO A 46 -8.00 -2.55 -11.40
CA PRO A 46 -7.46 -3.89 -11.57
C PRO A 46 -8.20 -4.70 -12.64
N LEU A 47 -7.45 -5.48 -13.42
CA LEU A 47 -8.04 -6.45 -14.36
C LEU A 47 -8.44 -7.73 -13.61
N GLY A 48 -9.59 -8.30 -13.99
CA GLY A 48 -10.10 -9.54 -13.39
C GLY A 48 -10.56 -9.39 -11.95
N THR A 49 -10.36 -10.43 -11.15
CA THR A 49 -10.70 -10.40 -9.71
C THR A 49 -9.45 -10.01 -8.91
N PRO A 50 -9.37 -8.77 -8.37
CA PRO A 50 -8.20 -8.35 -7.61
C PRO A 50 -8.11 -9.10 -6.28
N PRO A 51 -6.88 -9.39 -5.80
CA PRO A 51 -6.67 -9.84 -4.43
C PRO A 51 -7.26 -8.83 -3.45
N LYS A 52 -7.95 -9.32 -2.42
CA LYS A 52 -8.56 -8.48 -1.39
C LYS A 52 -7.77 -8.58 -0.10
N MET A 53 -7.40 -7.43 0.46
CA MET A 53 -6.87 -7.34 1.81
C MET A 53 -8.04 -7.50 2.79
N THR A 54 -8.16 -8.68 3.40
CA THR A 54 -9.28 -9.02 4.30
C THR A 54 -9.06 -8.48 5.71
N LYS A 55 -7.81 -8.24 6.11
CA LYS A 55 -7.47 -7.77 7.44
C LYS A 55 -6.18 -6.97 7.44
N VAL A 56 -6.21 -5.85 8.16
CA VAL A 56 -5.03 -5.11 8.60
C VAL A 56 -5.08 -5.09 10.12
N ARG A 57 -3.93 -5.28 10.77
CA ARG A 57 -3.81 -5.18 12.23
C ARG A 57 -2.70 -4.19 12.53
N GLU A 58 -2.96 -3.32 13.50
CA GLU A 58 -1.90 -2.59 14.15
C GLU A 58 -1.06 -3.55 14.99
N VAL A 59 0.26 -3.39 14.95
CA VAL A 59 1.19 -4.11 15.80
C VAL A 59 1.97 -3.06 16.57
N THR A 60 1.71 -2.97 17.87
CA THR A 60 2.48 -2.12 18.76
C THR A 60 3.73 -2.89 19.17
N THR A 61 4.88 -2.54 18.62
CA THR A 61 6.15 -3.03 19.15
C THR A 61 6.45 -2.23 20.40
N ALA A 62 6.40 -2.86 21.58
CA ALA A 62 6.97 -2.26 22.78
C ALA A 62 8.47 -2.12 22.53
N ASN A 63 8.97 -0.90 22.41
CA ASN A 63 10.41 -0.67 22.46
C ASN A 63 10.83 -0.96 23.90
N ALA A 64 11.58 -2.06 24.09
CA ALA A 64 12.31 -2.32 25.32
C ALA A 64 13.54 -1.40 25.42
#